data_AF-A0A8I1P1S3-F1
#
_entry.id   AF-A0A8I1P1S3-F1
#
_cell.length_a   1.000
_cell.length_b   1.000
_cell.length_c   1.000
_cell.angle_alpha   90.00
_cell.angle_beta   90.00
_cell.angle_gamma   90.00
#
_symmetry.space_group_name_H-M   'P 1'
#
loop_
_entity.id
_entity.type
_entity.pdbx_description
1 polymer ?
#
loop_
_entity_poly.entity_id
_entity_poly.type
_entity_poly.pdbx_seq_one_letter_code
_entity_poly.pdbx_strand_id
1 'polypeptide(L)'
;MGGEGRTRQRAAQDRTLVTRGRILDGATRVLAEAGVPGLTHRAVARAAGVSLAATTYHFDTKAQIVEETSRALLEAYLAAFRRMEARIRTGGETRLASLDDLVRRVVLNAVGRDRTRSLAWCELVLHGGRSAAGRAMAQLWYEQLDSIWHDIARLFDPSASRDRAAAAVDLAIGLTFILHPLGLDQATAADLLAGRQDLEPVLRAGLPANRIERGDDTGPEARRKVLQAAIDIIVEEGATGLSYGRVASLAGMARSGPGYYFPAIRDLLEAAQMALFRRAKARYRDGLAAGDAAGIDENRLLDLTTAIFFREALESGRENIGYHSVWMSAAQDPSLRPAVASSLLDLQRAWSRRIAAVYGAAPSPTVPLRMQAMFTGKLVRATAAAAGLADLSRVRGDFAAVLRDGAGGKAP
;
A
#
# COMPACT_ATOMS: atom_id res chain seq x y z
N MET A 1 30.20 -30.38 -37.36
CA MET A 1 29.94 -28.92 -37.47
C MET A 1 28.63 -28.43 -36.81
N GLY A 2 27.71 -29.30 -36.35
CA GLY A 2 26.42 -28.87 -35.75
C GLY A 2 26.42 -28.49 -34.24
N GLY A 3 27.54 -28.69 -33.52
CA GLY A 3 27.66 -28.43 -32.08
C GLY A 3 28.06 -27.00 -31.70
N GLU A 4 28.88 -26.34 -32.52
CA GLU A 4 29.36 -24.98 -32.26
C GLU A 4 28.27 -23.92 -32.50
N GLY A 5 27.42 -24.12 -33.51
CA GLY A 5 26.27 -23.24 -33.78
C GLY A 5 25.24 -23.22 -32.66
N ARG A 6 24.91 -24.39 -32.08
CA ARG A 6 24.00 -24.49 -30.92
C ARG A 6 24.60 -23.87 -29.65
N THR A 7 25.91 -23.98 -29.46
CA THR A 7 26.61 -23.43 -28.29
C THR A 7 26.67 -21.91 -28.34
N ARG A 8 26.96 -21.31 -29.50
CA ARG A 8 26.93 -19.84 -29.69
C ARG A 8 25.52 -19.26 -29.55
N GLN A 9 24.51 -19.97 -30.04
CA GLN A 9 23.11 -19.54 -29.93
C GLN A 9 22.61 -19.54 -28.48
N ARG A 10 22.96 -20.57 -27.69
CA ARG A 10 22.67 -20.61 -26.25
C ARG A 10 23.34 -19.46 -25.48
N ALA A 11 24.63 -19.23 -25.73
CA ALA A 11 25.36 -18.13 -25.07
C ALA A 11 24.78 -16.75 -25.40
N ALA A 12 24.31 -16.53 -26.63
CA ALA A 12 23.64 -15.29 -27.04
C ALA A 12 22.26 -15.13 -26.36
N GLN A 13 21.50 -16.21 -26.26
CA GLN A 13 20.22 -16.23 -25.53
C GLN A 13 20.41 -15.95 -24.04
N ASP A 14 21.41 -16.57 -23.41
CA ASP A 14 21.74 -16.35 -22.00
C ASP A 14 22.13 -14.89 -21.73
N ARG A 15 22.94 -14.27 -22.60
CA ARG A 15 23.32 -12.85 -22.48
C ARG A 15 22.11 -11.92 -22.63
N THR A 16 21.18 -12.24 -23.52
CA THR A 16 19.91 -11.51 -23.69
C THR A 16 19.05 -11.61 -22.43
N LEU A 17 18.90 -12.81 -21.87
CA LEU A 17 18.14 -13.02 -20.62
C LEU A 17 18.76 -12.28 -19.44
N VAL A 18 20.09 -12.33 -19.30
CA VAL A 18 20.82 -11.57 -18.26
C VAL A 18 20.61 -10.06 -18.41
N THR A 19 20.67 -9.54 -19.64
CA THR A 19 20.48 -8.11 -19.91
C THR A 19 19.04 -7.68 -19.59
N ARG A 20 18.05 -8.46 -20.02
CA ARG A 20 16.64 -8.22 -19.70
C ARG A 20 16.40 -8.24 -18.18
N GLY A 21 16.97 -9.21 -17.47
CA GLY A 21 16.92 -9.26 -16.00
C GLY A 21 17.49 -8.00 -15.33
N ARG A 22 18.67 -7.52 -15.78
CA ARG A 22 19.25 -6.26 -15.28
C ARG A 22 18.35 -5.05 -15.52
N ILE A 23 17.66 -5.00 -16.66
CA ILE A 23 16.71 -3.93 -16.98
C ILE A 23 15.53 -3.95 -16.01
N LEU A 24 14.95 -5.13 -15.72
CA LEU A 24 13.85 -5.26 -14.76
C LEU A 24 14.28 -4.93 -13.32
N ASP A 25 15.50 -5.31 -12.92
CA ASP A 25 16.08 -4.91 -11.62
C ASP A 25 16.29 -3.38 -11.55
N GLY A 26 16.77 -2.77 -12.64
CA GLY A 26 16.90 -1.32 -12.76
C GLY A 26 15.55 -0.61 -12.70
N ALA A 27 14.53 -1.15 -13.37
CA ALA A 27 13.17 -0.63 -13.31
C ALA A 27 12.59 -0.72 -11.89
N THR A 28 12.82 -1.83 -11.18
CA THR A 28 12.41 -2.01 -9.78
C THR A 28 13.01 -0.93 -8.88
N ARG A 29 14.31 -0.59 -9.06
CA ARG A 29 14.95 0.51 -8.32
C ARG A 29 14.30 1.86 -8.62
N VAL A 30 14.08 2.17 -9.91
CA VAL A 30 13.45 3.44 -10.31
C VAL A 30 12.02 3.56 -9.77
N LEU A 31 11.24 2.49 -9.78
CA LEU A 31 9.89 2.46 -9.21
C LEU A 31 9.92 2.72 -7.70
N ALA A 32 10.86 2.12 -6.98
CA ALA A 32 11.00 2.34 -5.54
C ALA A 32 11.40 3.78 -5.18
N GLU A 33 12.20 4.44 -6.03
CA GLU A 33 12.76 5.77 -5.78
C GLU A 33 11.86 6.92 -6.29
N ALA A 34 11.18 6.73 -7.42
CA ALA A 34 10.48 7.80 -8.14
C ALA A 34 9.11 7.38 -8.69
N GLY A 35 8.64 6.18 -8.33
CA GLY A 35 7.36 5.62 -8.78
C GLY A 35 7.30 5.35 -10.29
N VAL A 36 6.11 5.01 -10.78
CA VAL A 36 5.81 4.98 -12.22
C VAL A 36 6.09 6.32 -12.91
N PRO A 37 5.85 7.51 -12.30
CA PRO A 37 6.27 8.78 -12.89
C PRO A 37 7.73 8.84 -13.35
N GLY A 38 8.66 8.46 -12.47
CA GLY A 38 10.10 8.51 -12.76
C GLY A 38 10.59 7.43 -13.72
N LEU A 39 9.77 6.42 -14.02
CA LEU A 39 10.14 5.32 -14.90
C LEU A 39 10.23 5.79 -16.36
N THR A 40 11.47 5.93 -16.84
CA THR A 40 11.81 6.24 -18.25
C THR A 40 12.92 5.30 -18.71
N HIS A 41 13.03 5.04 -20.02
CA HIS A 41 14.12 4.23 -20.58
C HIS A 41 15.51 4.71 -20.13
N ARG A 42 15.73 6.04 -20.09
CA ARG A 42 16.98 6.62 -19.61
C ARG A 42 17.24 6.36 -18.14
N ALA A 43 16.22 6.56 -17.28
CA ALA A 43 16.35 6.28 -15.85
C ALA A 43 16.63 4.80 -15.60
N VAL A 44 15.91 3.90 -16.29
CA VAL A 44 16.10 2.44 -16.19
C VAL A 44 17.48 2.03 -16.70
N ALA A 45 17.93 2.52 -17.86
CA ALA A 45 19.24 2.19 -18.42
C ALA A 45 20.37 2.53 -17.44
N ARG A 46 20.32 3.75 -16.87
CA ARG A 46 21.26 4.21 -15.85
C ARG A 46 21.19 3.33 -14.60
N ALA A 47 19.99 3.06 -14.08
CA ALA A 47 19.82 2.24 -12.89
C ALA A 47 20.29 0.79 -13.12
N ALA A 48 20.11 0.24 -14.32
CA ALA A 48 20.48 -1.12 -14.70
C ALA A 48 21.97 -1.28 -15.09
N GLY A 49 22.69 -0.18 -15.29
CA GLY A 49 24.07 -0.21 -15.79
C GLY A 49 24.18 -0.73 -17.22
N VAL A 50 23.19 -0.43 -18.08
CA VAL A 50 23.14 -0.83 -19.49
C VAL A 50 23.00 0.39 -20.40
N SER A 51 23.22 0.23 -21.70
CA SER A 51 23.02 1.33 -22.66
C SER A 51 21.53 1.65 -22.85
N LEU A 52 21.23 2.90 -23.22
CA LEU A 52 19.86 3.29 -23.60
C LEU A 52 19.34 2.41 -24.74
N ALA A 53 20.19 2.14 -25.74
CA ALA A 53 19.86 1.27 -26.86
C ALA A 53 19.47 -0.15 -26.42
N ALA A 54 20.10 -0.71 -25.39
CA ALA A 54 19.72 -2.02 -24.85
C ALA A 54 18.31 -1.99 -24.25
N THR A 55 17.94 -0.92 -23.54
CA THR A 55 16.57 -0.81 -23.00
C THR A 55 15.52 -0.69 -24.09
N THR A 56 15.77 0.08 -25.14
CA THR A 56 14.84 0.24 -26.28
C THR A 56 14.83 -0.97 -27.21
N TYR A 57 15.88 -1.79 -27.19
CA TYR A 57 15.93 -3.06 -27.93
C TYR A 57 15.10 -4.16 -27.24
N HIS A 58 15.11 -4.20 -25.90
CA HIS A 58 14.37 -5.21 -25.14
C HIS A 58 12.93 -4.80 -24.83
N PHE A 59 12.64 -3.49 -24.80
CA PHE A 59 11.33 -2.96 -24.47
C PHE A 59 11.02 -1.80 -25.41
N ASP A 60 9.88 -1.87 -26.09
CA ASP A 60 9.46 -0.83 -27.03
C ASP A 60 8.84 0.37 -26.31
N THR A 61 8.23 0.13 -25.16
CA THR A 61 7.47 1.16 -24.44
C THR A 61 7.68 1.12 -22.92
N LYS A 62 7.46 2.28 -22.28
CA LYS A 62 7.35 2.38 -20.82
C LYS A 62 6.31 1.42 -20.25
N ALA A 63 5.15 1.30 -20.91
CA ALA A 63 4.07 0.42 -20.47
C ALA A 63 4.52 -1.05 -20.43
N GLN A 64 5.28 -1.48 -21.43
CA GLN A 64 5.88 -2.82 -21.45
C GLN A 64 6.87 -3.03 -20.31
N ILE A 65 7.72 -2.04 -19.99
CA ILE A 65 8.61 -2.12 -18.82
C ILE A 65 7.80 -2.27 -17.52
N VAL A 66 6.73 -1.48 -17.35
CA VAL A 66 5.86 -1.56 -16.16
C VAL A 66 5.22 -2.94 -16.04
N GLU A 67 4.63 -3.45 -17.12
CA GLU A 67 3.94 -4.75 -17.12
C GLU A 67 4.92 -5.90 -16.81
N GLU A 68 6.05 -5.96 -17.50
CA GLU A 68 7.02 -7.04 -17.30
C GLU A 68 7.71 -6.94 -15.93
N THR A 69 7.99 -5.73 -15.44
CA THR A 69 8.54 -5.54 -14.09
C THR A 69 7.52 -5.96 -13.03
N SER A 70 6.23 -5.64 -13.23
CA SER A 70 5.15 -6.11 -12.37
C SER A 70 5.10 -7.63 -12.32
N ARG A 71 5.04 -8.28 -13.48
CA ARG A 71 5.01 -9.74 -13.58
C ARG A 71 6.21 -10.39 -12.88
N ALA A 72 7.42 -9.92 -13.19
CA ALA A 72 8.65 -10.45 -12.58
C ALA A 72 8.69 -10.26 -11.06
N LEU A 73 8.24 -9.10 -10.55
CA LEU A 73 8.21 -8.81 -9.13
C LEU A 73 7.19 -9.69 -8.40
N LEU A 74 5.99 -9.83 -8.95
CA LEU A 74 4.92 -10.68 -8.40
C LEU A 74 5.35 -12.16 -8.38
N GLU A 75 5.93 -12.66 -9.47
CA GLU A 75 6.48 -14.02 -9.56
C GLU A 75 7.61 -14.25 -8.54
N ALA A 76 8.49 -13.25 -8.34
CA ALA A 76 9.57 -13.33 -7.36
C ALA A 76 9.05 -13.44 -5.91
N TYR A 77 7.98 -12.71 -5.56
CA TYR A 77 7.31 -12.84 -4.26
C TYR A 77 6.71 -14.24 -4.08
N LEU A 78 5.92 -14.72 -5.05
CA LEU A 78 5.31 -16.05 -4.99
C LEU A 78 6.39 -17.14 -4.86
N ALA A 79 7.47 -17.05 -5.63
CA ALA A 79 8.59 -17.98 -5.54
C ALA A 79 9.30 -17.92 -4.18
N ALA A 80 9.42 -16.73 -3.57
CA ALA A 80 10.00 -16.58 -2.24
C ALA A 80 9.14 -17.26 -1.15
N PHE A 81 7.82 -17.11 -1.22
CA PHE A 81 6.91 -17.77 -0.29
C PHE A 81 6.87 -19.30 -0.50
N ARG A 82 6.86 -19.80 -1.74
CA ARG A 82 6.99 -21.24 -2.03
C ARG A 82 8.29 -21.83 -1.50
N ARG A 83 9.41 -21.10 -1.61
CA ARG A 83 10.69 -21.52 -0.99
C ARG A 83 10.62 -21.54 0.54
N MET A 84 9.90 -20.60 1.15
CA MET A 84 9.69 -20.58 2.60
C MET A 84 8.87 -21.80 3.04
N GLU A 85 7.73 -22.02 2.39
CA GLU A 85 6.85 -23.17 2.59
C GLU A 85 7.62 -24.49 2.50
N ALA A 86 8.40 -24.68 1.43
CA ALA A 86 9.24 -25.87 1.25
C ALA A 86 10.25 -26.05 2.39
N ARG A 87 10.91 -24.97 2.84
CA ARG A 87 11.86 -25.03 3.95
C ARG A 87 11.20 -25.41 5.28
N ILE A 88 10.01 -24.87 5.57
CA ILE A 88 9.25 -25.23 6.77
C ILE A 88 8.88 -26.72 6.70
N ARG A 89 8.36 -27.18 5.56
CA ARG A 89 7.95 -28.58 5.35
C ARG A 89 9.10 -29.56 5.56
N THR A 90 10.32 -29.23 5.13
CA THR A 90 11.49 -30.09 5.29
C THR A 90 12.16 -29.97 6.66
N GLY A 91 11.55 -29.29 7.64
CA GLY A 91 12.13 -29.11 8.97
C GLY A 91 13.33 -28.16 9.01
N GLY A 92 13.50 -27.30 8.01
CA GLY A 92 14.57 -26.30 8.01
C GLY A 92 14.38 -25.26 9.10
N GLU A 93 15.47 -24.79 9.70
CA GLU A 93 15.42 -23.75 10.72
C GLU A 93 14.91 -22.41 10.13
N THR A 94 13.65 -22.07 10.42
CA THR A 94 13.04 -20.80 10.00
C THR A 94 12.77 -19.84 11.16
N ARG A 95 12.72 -20.35 12.40
CA ARG A 95 12.29 -19.63 13.62
C ARG A 95 10.86 -19.06 13.52
N LEU A 96 10.03 -19.65 12.66
CA LEU A 96 8.59 -19.32 12.56
C LEU A 96 7.81 -20.41 13.30
N ALA A 97 6.98 -20.02 14.26
CA ALA A 97 6.12 -20.94 15.01
C ALA A 97 4.64 -20.73 14.69
N SER A 98 4.30 -19.61 14.04
CA SER A 98 2.92 -19.23 13.76
C SER A 98 2.80 -18.40 12.49
N LEU A 99 1.56 -18.26 12.01
CA LEU A 99 1.24 -17.34 10.92
C LEU A 99 1.52 -15.87 11.31
N ASP A 100 1.40 -15.52 12.58
CA ASP A 100 1.72 -14.18 13.07
C ASP A 100 3.23 -13.87 12.96
N ASP A 101 4.09 -14.86 13.24
CA ASP A 101 5.53 -14.72 13.02
C ASP A 101 5.86 -14.51 11.55
N LEU A 102 5.12 -15.17 10.64
CA LEU A 102 5.27 -14.94 9.20
C LEU A 102 4.88 -13.50 8.83
N VAL A 103 3.75 -13.00 9.33
CA VAL A 103 3.33 -11.59 9.13
C VAL A 103 4.44 -10.64 9.59
N ARG A 104 4.93 -10.80 10.83
CA ARG A 104 6.02 -9.95 11.36
C ARG A 104 7.27 -10.05 10.50
N ARG A 105 7.68 -11.26 10.11
CA ARG A 105 8.88 -11.48 9.29
C ARG A 105 8.76 -10.82 7.92
N VAL A 106 7.60 -10.92 7.28
CA VAL A 106 7.34 -10.30 5.96
C VAL A 106 7.42 -8.79 6.07
N VAL A 107 6.73 -8.20 7.05
CA VAL A 107 6.72 -6.75 7.27
C VAL A 107 8.11 -6.22 7.63
N LEU A 108 8.85 -6.91 8.51
CA LEU A 108 10.22 -6.50 8.87
C LEU A 108 11.19 -6.59 7.70
N ASN A 109 11.05 -7.59 6.83
CA ASN A 109 11.83 -7.67 5.61
C ASN A 109 11.46 -6.53 4.64
N ALA A 110 10.15 -6.26 4.49
CA ALA A 110 9.62 -5.19 3.65
C ALA A 110 10.15 -3.82 4.07
N VAL A 111 10.20 -3.48 5.35
CA VAL A 111 10.74 -2.19 5.79
C VAL A 111 12.27 -2.15 5.89
N GLY A 112 12.92 -3.32 5.91
CA GLY A 112 14.37 -3.50 6.01
C GLY A 112 15.02 -3.93 4.68
N ARG A 113 15.56 -5.15 4.65
CA ARG A 113 16.41 -5.64 3.56
C ARG A 113 15.74 -5.67 2.18
N ASP A 114 14.42 -5.84 2.13
CA ASP A 114 13.63 -5.96 0.89
C ASP A 114 12.90 -4.63 0.55
N ARG A 115 13.28 -3.51 1.21
CA ARG A 115 12.62 -2.19 1.08
C ARG A 115 12.42 -1.71 -0.35
N THR A 116 13.44 -1.83 -1.19
CA THR A 116 13.33 -1.44 -2.60
C THR A 116 12.24 -2.24 -3.33
N ARG A 117 12.22 -3.56 -3.16
CA ARG A 117 11.21 -4.42 -3.80
C ARG A 117 9.81 -4.18 -3.24
N SER A 118 9.70 -3.90 -1.94
CA SER A 118 8.42 -3.65 -1.31
C SER A 118 7.81 -2.30 -1.72
N LEU A 119 8.61 -1.23 -1.80
CA LEU A 119 8.15 0.06 -2.33
C LEU A 119 7.76 -0.03 -3.81
N ALA A 120 8.55 -0.73 -4.62
CA ALA A 120 8.20 -0.96 -6.03
C ALA A 120 6.87 -1.74 -6.17
N TRP A 121 6.63 -2.73 -5.31
CA TRP A 121 5.37 -3.47 -5.28
C TRP A 121 4.19 -2.58 -4.88
N CYS A 122 4.33 -1.76 -3.83
CA CYS A 122 3.30 -0.80 -3.42
C CYS A 122 2.93 0.16 -4.56
N GLU A 123 3.92 0.66 -5.30
CA GLU A 123 3.69 1.52 -6.45
C GLU A 123 2.92 0.77 -7.56
N LEU A 124 3.36 -0.44 -7.91
CA LEU A 124 2.78 -1.21 -9.00
C LEU A 124 1.37 -1.72 -8.69
N VAL A 125 1.08 -2.13 -7.45
CA VAL A 125 -0.26 -2.59 -7.07
C VAL A 125 -1.28 -1.44 -7.14
N LEU A 126 -0.89 -0.23 -6.72
CA LEU A 126 -1.74 0.96 -6.83
C LEU A 126 -1.87 1.43 -8.28
N HIS A 127 -0.81 1.40 -9.06
CA HIS A 127 -0.86 1.73 -10.48
C HIS A 127 -1.76 0.76 -11.25
N GLY A 128 -1.57 -0.55 -11.04
CA GLY A 128 -2.33 -1.61 -11.66
C GLY A 128 -3.83 -1.53 -11.39
N GLY A 129 -4.23 -1.13 -10.18
CA GLY A 129 -5.62 -0.94 -9.77
C GLY A 129 -6.43 0.00 -10.66
N ARG A 130 -5.77 0.91 -11.39
CA ARG A 130 -6.41 1.88 -12.30
C ARG A 130 -6.84 1.28 -13.65
N SER A 131 -6.37 0.08 -14.00
CA SER A 131 -6.68 -0.57 -15.28
C SER A 131 -7.30 -1.95 -15.09
N ALA A 132 -8.12 -2.41 -16.04
CA ALA A 132 -8.70 -3.75 -15.97
C ALA A 132 -7.63 -4.86 -16.01
N ALA A 133 -6.62 -4.71 -16.86
CA ALA A 133 -5.52 -5.67 -16.97
C ALA A 133 -4.69 -5.75 -15.67
N GLY A 134 -4.39 -4.60 -15.06
CA GLY A 134 -3.68 -4.57 -13.78
C GLY A 134 -4.49 -5.20 -12.63
N ARG A 135 -5.80 -4.95 -12.58
CA ARG A 135 -6.69 -5.61 -11.60
C ARG A 135 -6.73 -7.13 -11.78
N ALA A 136 -6.85 -7.61 -13.02
CA ALA A 136 -6.82 -9.06 -13.30
C ALA A 136 -5.48 -9.69 -12.90
N MET A 137 -4.34 -9.01 -13.15
CA MET A 137 -3.03 -9.46 -12.71
C MET A 137 -2.92 -9.53 -11.18
N ALA A 138 -3.43 -8.50 -10.47
CA ALA A 138 -3.45 -8.47 -9.01
C ALA A 138 -4.32 -9.59 -8.43
N GLN A 139 -5.52 -9.83 -9.01
CA GLN A 139 -6.42 -10.90 -8.59
C GLN A 139 -5.73 -12.28 -8.66
N LEU A 140 -5.14 -12.63 -9.81
CA LEU A 140 -4.41 -13.89 -9.99
C LEU A 140 -3.22 -14.04 -9.03
N TRP A 141 -2.60 -12.92 -8.65
CA TRP A 141 -1.51 -12.93 -7.67
C TRP A 141 -2.03 -13.17 -6.25
N TYR A 142 -3.11 -12.50 -5.83
CA TYR A 142 -3.74 -12.71 -4.52
C TYR A 142 -4.25 -14.15 -4.37
N GLU A 143 -4.89 -14.72 -5.38
CA GLU A 143 -5.36 -16.12 -5.36
C GLU A 143 -4.21 -17.10 -5.10
N GLN A 144 -3.07 -16.92 -5.79
CA GLN A 144 -1.88 -17.75 -5.57
C GLN A 144 -1.23 -17.48 -4.21
N LEU A 145 -1.16 -16.23 -3.79
CA LEU A 145 -0.55 -15.84 -2.52
C LEU A 145 -1.34 -16.41 -1.34
N ASP A 146 -2.67 -16.29 -1.36
CA ASP A 146 -3.56 -16.82 -0.35
C ASP A 146 -3.46 -18.36 -0.29
N SER A 147 -3.32 -19.04 -1.44
CA SER A 147 -3.09 -20.48 -1.45
C SER A 147 -1.76 -20.85 -0.77
N ILE A 148 -0.66 -20.15 -1.10
CA ILE A 148 0.65 -20.45 -0.50
C ILE A 148 0.63 -20.17 1.00
N TRP A 149 0.02 -19.05 1.42
CA TRP A 149 -0.09 -18.72 2.85
C TRP A 149 -0.98 -19.69 3.60
N HIS A 150 -2.04 -20.21 2.97
CA HIS A 150 -2.85 -21.28 3.54
C HIS A 150 -2.06 -22.57 3.72
N ASP A 151 -1.26 -22.95 2.71
CA ASP A 151 -0.38 -24.11 2.81
C ASP A 151 0.67 -23.96 3.91
N ILE A 152 1.27 -22.77 4.06
CA ILE A 152 2.17 -22.47 5.19
C ILE A 152 1.42 -22.53 6.53
N ALA A 153 0.22 -21.94 6.62
CA ALA A 153 -0.57 -21.95 7.84
C ALA A 153 -0.89 -23.38 8.31
N ARG A 154 -1.22 -24.29 7.38
CA ARG A 154 -1.46 -25.71 7.68
C ARG A 154 -0.24 -26.47 8.21
N LEU A 155 0.97 -25.98 7.95
CA LEU A 155 2.19 -26.54 8.53
C LEU A 155 2.34 -26.19 10.02
N PHE A 156 1.75 -25.08 10.47
CA PHE A 156 1.74 -24.67 11.88
C PHE A 156 0.51 -25.19 12.63
N ASP A 157 -0.64 -25.19 11.96
CA ASP A 157 -1.94 -25.59 12.51
C ASP A 157 -2.76 -26.31 11.41
N PRO A 158 -2.93 -27.63 11.48
CA PRO A 158 -3.70 -28.39 10.49
C PRO A 158 -5.15 -27.93 10.32
N SER A 159 -5.71 -27.23 11.31
CA SER A 159 -7.08 -26.68 11.27
C SER A 159 -7.16 -25.28 10.64
N ALA A 160 -6.03 -24.71 10.21
CA ALA A 160 -5.99 -23.37 9.62
C ALA A 160 -6.91 -23.23 8.41
N SER A 161 -7.82 -22.24 8.47
CA SER A 161 -8.73 -21.90 7.38
C SER A 161 -8.05 -21.03 6.32
N ARG A 162 -8.58 -21.06 5.09
CA ARG A 162 -8.16 -20.16 4.00
C ARG A 162 -8.42 -18.70 4.37
N ASP A 163 -9.52 -18.44 5.06
CA ASP A 163 -9.93 -17.09 5.49
C ASP A 163 -8.90 -16.48 6.44
N ARG A 164 -8.43 -17.26 7.43
CA ARG A 164 -7.37 -16.81 8.34
C ARG A 164 -6.06 -16.52 7.61
N ALA A 165 -5.72 -17.32 6.60
CA ALA A 165 -4.54 -17.08 5.78
C ALA A 165 -4.66 -15.80 4.94
N ALA A 166 -5.80 -15.58 4.28
CA ALA A 166 -6.07 -14.37 3.51
C ALA A 166 -6.08 -13.11 4.40
N ALA A 167 -6.67 -13.19 5.59
CA ALA A 167 -6.64 -12.10 6.57
C ALA A 167 -5.20 -11.78 7.03
N ALA A 168 -4.33 -12.77 7.19
CA ALA A 168 -2.93 -12.55 7.52
C ALA A 168 -2.16 -11.88 6.37
N VAL A 169 -2.47 -12.22 5.11
CA VAL A 169 -1.94 -11.51 3.92
C VAL A 169 -2.37 -10.04 3.95
N ASP A 170 -3.67 -9.78 4.17
CA ASP A 170 -4.19 -8.40 4.26
C ASP A 170 -3.53 -7.62 5.38
N LEU A 171 -3.38 -8.23 6.55
CA LEU A 171 -2.70 -7.61 7.67
C LEU A 171 -1.25 -7.24 7.35
N ALA A 172 -0.49 -8.14 6.70
CA ALA A 172 0.88 -7.88 6.29
C ALA A 172 0.98 -6.71 5.30
N ILE A 173 0.04 -6.65 4.33
CA ILE A 173 -0.04 -5.55 3.36
C ILE A 173 -0.38 -4.24 4.07
N GLY A 174 -1.38 -4.24 4.94
CA GLY A 174 -1.77 -3.07 5.70
C GLY A 174 -0.65 -2.50 6.56
N LEU A 175 0.05 -3.37 7.31
CA LEU A 175 1.21 -2.99 8.10
C LEU A 175 2.32 -2.42 7.21
N THR A 176 2.55 -2.99 6.03
CA THR A 176 3.53 -2.49 5.05
C THR A 176 3.18 -1.08 4.58
N PHE A 177 1.90 -0.82 4.26
CA PHE A 177 1.39 0.50 3.86
C PHE A 177 1.42 1.53 5.00
N ILE A 178 1.30 1.10 6.26
CA ILE A 178 1.41 2.00 7.42
C ILE A 178 2.88 2.35 7.70
N LEU A 179 3.78 1.36 7.68
CA LEU A 179 5.15 1.54 8.18
C LEU A 179 6.10 2.13 7.14
N HIS A 180 5.94 1.86 5.83
CA HIS A 180 6.83 2.40 4.81
C HIS A 180 6.91 3.94 4.78
N PRO A 181 5.76 4.65 4.78
CA PRO A 181 5.71 6.12 4.78
C PRO A 181 6.36 6.76 6.01
N LEU A 182 6.30 6.09 7.16
CA LEU A 182 6.87 6.60 8.40
C LEU A 182 8.40 6.62 8.38
N GLY A 183 9.04 5.80 7.53
CA GLY A 183 10.50 5.76 7.42
C GLY A 183 11.20 5.35 8.71
N LEU A 184 10.52 4.55 9.55
CA LEU A 184 11.06 4.05 10.80
C LEU A 184 12.23 3.09 10.57
N ASP A 185 13.15 3.02 11.52
CA ASP A 185 14.14 1.96 11.55
C ASP A 185 13.49 0.58 11.87
N GLN A 186 14.24 -0.48 11.60
CA GLN A 186 13.74 -1.85 11.73
C GLN A 186 13.52 -2.26 13.21
N ALA A 187 14.23 -1.64 14.15
CA ALA A 187 14.10 -1.95 15.58
C ALA A 187 12.77 -1.40 16.12
N THR A 188 12.48 -0.13 15.83
CA THR A 188 11.22 0.54 16.15
C THR A 188 10.04 -0.20 15.50
N ALA A 189 10.17 -0.60 14.23
CA ALA A 189 9.16 -1.41 13.57
C ALA A 189 8.94 -2.77 14.29
N ALA A 190 10.01 -3.43 14.74
CA ALA A 190 9.90 -4.68 15.49
C ALA A 190 9.23 -4.50 16.86
N ASP A 191 9.50 -3.39 17.56
CA ASP A 191 8.88 -3.06 18.85
C ASP A 191 7.38 -2.79 18.70
N LEU A 192 6.98 -2.06 17.67
CA LEU A 192 5.56 -1.84 17.33
C LEU A 192 4.83 -3.15 17.02
N LEU A 193 5.42 -3.98 16.15
CA LEU A 193 4.81 -5.25 15.74
C LEU A 193 4.73 -6.28 16.87
N ALA A 194 5.64 -6.21 17.84
CA ALA A 194 5.65 -7.05 19.02
C ALA A 194 4.82 -6.48 20.19
N GLY A 195 4.27 -5.27 20.07
CA GLY A 195 3.53 -4.62 21.15
C GLY A 195 4.38 -4.09 22.30
N ARG A 196 5.71 -4.02 22.12
CA ARG A 196 6.62 -3.43 23.12
C ARG A 196 6.53 -1.90 23.15
N GLN A 197 6.01 -1.30 22.08
CA GLN A 197 5.82 0.14 21.94
C GLN A 197 4.45 0.42 21.30
N ASP A 198 3.77 1.47 21.77
CA ASP A 198 2.56 1.99 21.12
C ASP A 198 2.94 2.88 19.92
N LEU A 199 2.12 2.83 18.88
CA LEU A 199 2.26 3.67 17.69
C LEU A 199 2.06 5.16 18.01
N GLU A 200 1.15 5.53 18.91
CA GLU A 200 0.80 6.94 19.15
C GLU A 200 2.04 7.78 19.57
N PRO A 201 2.87 7.37 20.56
CA PRO A 201 4.09 8.09 20.90
C PRO A 201 5.07 8.26 19.74
N VAL A 202 5.23 7.23 18.90
CA VAL A 202 6.10 7.28 17.70
C VAL A 202 5.59 8.34 16.71
N LEU A 203 4.28 8.34 16.44
CA LEU A 203 3.67 9.30 15.53
C LEU A 203 3.80 10.73 16.05
N ARG A 204 3.56 10.94 17.35
CA ARG A 204 3.64 12.26 17.98
C ARG A 204 5.05 12.85 17.90
N ALA A 205 6.08 12.03 18.09
CA ALA A 205 7.47 12.45 17.99
C ALA A 205 7.84 12.95 16.58
N GLY A 206 7.17 12.43 15.55
CA GLY A 206 7.36 12.83 14.15
C GLY A 206 6.56 14.08 13.73
N LEU A 207 5.75 14.67 14.61
CA LEU A 207 4.94 15.85 14.29
C LEU A 207 5.62 17.15 14.73
N PRO A 208 5.55 18.23 13.93
CA PRO A 208 6.06 19.55 14.34
C PRO A 208 5.26 20.12 15.52
N ALA A 209 5.95 20.79 16.45
CA ALA A 209 5.39 21.29 17.70
C ALA A 209 4.26 22.33 17.56
N ASN A 210 4.27 23.12 16.48
CA ASN A 210 3.24 24.11 16.18
C ASN A 210 2.46 23.69 14.93
N ARG A 211 1.30 23.05 15.12
CA ARG A 211 0.38 22.75 14.03
C ARG A 211 -0.80 23.71 14.04
N ILE A 212 -0.81 24.61 13.07
CA ILE A 212 -2.06 25.11 12.51
C ILE A 212 -2.34 24.19 11.31
N GLU A 213 -3.34 23.31 11.42
CA GLU A 213 -3.95 22.78 10.21
C GLU A 213 -4.44 24.01 9.44
N ARG A 214 -3.79 24.38 8.33
CA ARG A 214 -4.34 25.42 7.46
C ARG A 214 -5.74 24.93 7.11
N GLY A 215 -6.75 25.70 7.55
CA GLY A 215 -8.15 25.38 7.35
C GLY A 215 -8.50 25.22 5.87
N ASP A 216 -9.76 24.92 5.59
CA ASP A 216 -10.25 24.81 4.21
C ASP A 216 -9.74 25.96 3.35
N ASP A 217 -9.36 25.66 2.12
CA ASP A 217 -8.90 26.67 1.17
C ASP A 217 -10.07 27.62 0.87
N THR A 218 -10.19 28.68 1.67
CA THR A 218 -11.16 29.77 1.49
C THR A 218 -10.78 30.69 0.34
N GLY A 219 -9.83 30.27 -0.50
CA GLY A 219 -9.41 31.00 -1.68
C GLY A 219 -10.53 31.21 -2.70
N PRO A 220 -10.32 32.08 -3.70
CA PRO A 220 -11.30 32.36 -4.75
C PRO A 220 -11.82 31.07 -5.40
N GLU A 221 -13.09 31.06 -5.84
CA GLU A 221 -13.72 29.89 -6.46
C GLU A 221 -12.89 29.30 -7.62
N ALA A 222 -12.26 30.15 -8.42
CA ALA A 222 -11.37 29.73 -9.50
C ALA A 222 -10.14 28.95 -9.00
N ARG A 223 -9.54 29.34 -7.86
CA ARG A 223 -8.45 28.56 -7.23
C ARG A 223 -8.93 27.19 -6.78
N ARG A 224 -10.13 27.12 -6.18
CA ARG A 224 -10.75 25.86 -5.76
C ARG A 224 -11.05 24.94 -6.96
N LYS A 225 -11.50 25.49 -8.10
CA LYS A 225 -11.69 24.73 -9.35
C LYS A 225 -10.38 24.14 -9.88
N VAL A 226 -9.30 24.92 -9.86
CA VAL A 226 -7.95 24.45 -10.23
C VAL A 226 -7.50 23.31 -9.32
N LEU A 227 -7.68 23.47 -8.01
CA LEU A 227 -7.32 22.45 -7.03
C LEU A 227 -8.15 21.17 -7.18
N GLN A 228 -9.47 21.30 -7.40
CA GLN A 228 -10.36 20.15 -7.62
C GLN A 228 -9.98 19.38 -8.90
N ALA A 229 -9.73 20.09 -10.00
CA ALA A 229 -9.26 19.47 -11.25
C ALA A 229 -7.92 18.73 -11.04
N ALA A 230 -7.00 19.28 -10.25
CA ALA A 230 -5.75 18.60 -9.92
C ALA A 230 -5.98 17.31 -9.09
N ILE A 231 -6.90 17.35 -8.12
CA ILE A 231 -7.29 16.16 -7.33
C ILE A 231 -7.86 15.09 -8.26
N ASP A 232 -8.78 15.45 -9.15
CA ASP A 232 -9.44 14.50 -10.06
C ASP A 232 -8.41 13.84 -10.99
N ILE A 233 -7.43 14.60 -11.50
CA ILE A 233 -6.31 14.04 -12.28
C ILE A 233 -5.48 13.07 -11.44
N ILE A 234 -5.12 13.42 -10.20
CA ILE A 234 -4.31 12.54 -9.35
C ILE A 234 -5.05 11.24 -9.02
N VAL A 235 -6.36 11.31 -8.81
CA VAL A 235 -7.21 10.14 -8.54
C VAL A 235 -7.28 9.23 -9.77
N GLU A 236 -7.57 9.79 -10.95
CA GLU A 236 -7.79 9.01 -12.17
C GLU A 236 -6.48 8.56 -12.84
N GLU A 237 -5.51 9.46 -12.97
CA GLU A 237 -4.29 9.28 -13.77
C GLU A 237 -3.02 9.17 -12.91
N GLY A 238 -3.10 9.42 -11.60
CA GLY A 238 -1.94 9.53 -10.72
C GLY A 238 -1.24 10.88 -10.85
N ALA A 239 -0.21 11.11 -10.02
CA ALA A 239 0.54 12.36 -10.01
C ALA A 239 1.22 12.68 -11.37
N THR A 240 1.45 11.67 -12.22
CA THR A 240 1.96 11.85 -13.59
C THR A 240 1.04 12.61 -14.52
N GLY A 241 -0.27 12.47 -14.37
CA GLY A 241 -1.23 13.12 -15.25
C GLY A 241 -1.28 14.64 -15.04
N LEU A 242 -0.73 15.12 -13.91
CA LEU A 242 -0.84 16.50 -13.51
C LEU A 242 0.02 17.40 -14.40
N SER A 243 -0.66 18.24 -15.19
CA SER A 243 -0.05 19.30 -15.99
C SER A 243 -0.99 20.49 -16.05
N TYR A 244 -0.46 21.70 -16.23
CA TYR A 244 -1.31 22.89 -16.36
C TYR A 244 -2.30 22.79 -17.53
N GLY A 245 -1.90 22.18 -18.64
CA GLY A 245 -2.80 21.95 -19.77
C GLY A 245 -3.98 21.05 -19.41
N ARG A 246 -3.72 19.94 -18.72
CA ARG A 246 -4.78 19.01 -18.27
C ARG A 246 -5.70 19.66 -17.24
N VAL A 247 -5.11 20.38 -16.28
CA VAL A 247 -5.85 21.12 -15.24
C VAL A 247 -6.73 22.20 -15.85
N ALA A 248 -6.20 23.00 -16.78
CA ALA A 248 -6.97 24.04 -17.47
C ALA A 248 -8.16 23.44 -18.24
N SER A 249 -7.93 22.34 -18.95
CA SER A 249 -8.98 21.64 -19.69
C SER A 249 -10.11 21.13 -18.79
N LEU A 250 -9.79 20.52 -17.65
CA LEU A 250 -10.81 20.02 -16.71
C LEU A 250 -11.50 21.14 -15.92
N ALA A 251 -10.77 22.21 -15.59
CA ALA A 251 -11.33 23.36 -14.87
C ALA A 251 -12.13 24.32 -15.78
N GLY A 252 -12.18 24.09 -17.09
CA GLY A 252 -12.84 24.97 -18.06
C GLY A 252 -12.15 26.34 -18.20
N MET A 253 -10.82 26.36 -18.09
CA MET A 253 -10.00 27.59 -18.08
C MET A 253 -9.10 27.68 -19.31
N ALA A 254 -8.62 28.90 -19.61
CA ALA A 254 -7.51 29.08 -20.54
C ALA A 254 -6.24 28.36 -20.02
N ARG A 255 -5.36 27.92 -20.94
CA ARG A 255 -4.14 27.14 -20.61
C ARG A 255 -3.22 27.82 -19.58
N SER A 256 -3.17 29.15 -19.56
CA SER A 256 -2.40 29.95 -18.59
C SER A 256 -3.11 30.15 -17.25
N GLY A 257 -4.42 29.88 -17.16
CA GLY A 257 -5.25 30.15 -15.99
C GLY A 257 -4.78 29.49 -14.70
N PRO A 258 -4.44 28.19 -14.68
CA PRO A 258 -3.95 27.51 -13.47
C PRO A 258 -2.66 28.14 -12.90
N GLY A 259 -1.75 28.58 -13.78
CA GLY A 259 -0.46 29.17 -13.40
C GLY A 259 -0.58 30.48 -12.63
N TYR A 260 -1.71 31.18 -12.76
CA TYR A 260 -1.99 32.39 -11.98
C TYR A 260 -2.20 32.09 -10.49
N TYR A 261 -2.84 30.97 -10.17
CA TYR A 261 -3.17 30.58 -8.79
C TYR A 261 -2.10 29.73 -8.12
N PHE A 262 -1.35 28.98 -8.93
CA PHE A 262 -0.25 28.13 -8.51
C PHE A 262 0.91 28.41 -9.46
N PRO A 263 1.92 29.20 -9.04
CA PRO A 263 3.03 29.56 -9.91
C PRO A 263 3.86 28.33 -10.34
N ALA A 264 4.10 27.39 -9.43
CA ALA A 264 4.76 26.13 -9.75
C ALA A 264 3.78 24.94 -9.71
N ILE A 265 3.95 24.01 -10.65
CA ILE A 265 3.12 22.79 -10.72
C ILE A 265 3.31 21.93 -9.46
N ARG A 266 4.49 22.02 -8.84
CA ARG A 266 4.80 21.40 -7.56
C ARG A 266 3.91 21.94 -6.44
N ASP A 267 3.67 23.25 -6.39
CA ASP A 267 2.80 23.87 -5.39
C ASP A 267 1.35 23.36 -5.54
N LEU A 268 0.89 23.20 -6.78
CA LEU A 268 -0.42 22.61 -7.08
C LEU A 268 -0.48 21.14 -6.66
N LEU A 269 0.57 20.36 -6.96
CA LEU A 269 0.66 18.96 -6.56
C LEU A 269 0.60 18.82 -5.03
N GLU A 270 1.43 19.55 -4.30
CA GLU A 270 1.47 19.54 -2.83
C GLU A 270 0.10 19.95 -2.25
N ALA A 271 -0.51 21.02 -2.77
CA ALA A 271 -1.83 21.46 -2.33
C ALA A 271 -2.91 20.39 -2.57
N ALA A 272 -2.92 19.76 -3.74
CA ALA A 272 -3.88 18.71 -4.09
C ALA A 272 -3.69 17.45 -3.23
N GLN A 273 -2.45 17.06 -2.97
CA GLN A 273 -2.10 15.95 -2.07
C GLN A 273 -2.59 16.22 -0.64
N MET A 274 -2.32 17.41 -0.10
CA MET A 274 -2.82 17.80 1.23
C MET A 274 -4.35 17.86 1.28
N ALA A 275 -5.00 18.31 0.21
CA ALA A 275 -6.46 18.32 0.12
C ALA A 275 -7.05 16.90 0.08
N LEU A 276 -6.40 15.95 -0.61
CA LEU A 276 -6.77 14.54 -0.59
C LEU A 276 -6.68 13.94 0.82
N PHE A 277 -5.62 14.22 1.58
CA PHE A 277 -5.52 13.80 2.98
C PHE A 277 -6.66 14.35 3.84
N ARG A 278 -6.97 15.65 3.69
CA ARG A 278 -8.08 16.28 4.42
C ARG A 278 -9.44 15.66 4.06
N ARG A 279 -9.69 15.41 2.77
CA ARG A 279 -10.92 14.79 2.28
C ARG A 279 -11.10 13.38 2.83
N ALA A 280 -10.05 12.55 2.76
CA ALA A 280 -10.06 11.22 3.36
C ALA A 280 -10.31 11.26 4.88
N LYS A 281 -9.60 12.15 5.61
CA LYS A 281 -9.79 12.35 7.05
C LYS A 281 -11.21 12.78 7.41
N ALA A 282 -11.82 13.68 6.64
CA ALA A 282 -13.21 14.08 6.83
C ALA A 282 -14.18 12.91 6.64
N ARG A 283 -14.01 12.12 5.56
CA ARG A 283 -14.84 10.92 5.30
C ARG A 283 -14.77 9.92 6.47
N TYR A 284 -13.58 9.65 7.01
CA TYR A 284 -13.42 8.78 8.18
C TYR A 284 -14.01 9.38 9.45
N ARG A 285 -13.81 10.69 9.70
CA ARG A 285 -14.40 11.37 10.86
C ARG A 285 -15.92 11.31 10.83
N ASP A 286 -16.53 11.58 9.68
CA ASP A 286 -17.98 11.58 9.54
C ASP A 286 -18.55 10.16 9.73
N GLY A 287 -17.88 9.14 9.17
CA GLY A 287 -18.24 7.74 9.41
C GLY A 287 -18.09 7.30 10.88
N LEU A 288 -17.05 7.78 11.57
CA LEU A 288 -16.82 7.53 13.00
C LEU A 288 -17.66 8.41 13.93
N ALA A 289 -18.22 9.53 13.45
CA ALA A 289 -19.12 10.38 14.23
C ALA A 289 -20.58 9.90 14.16
N ALA A 290 -20.94 9.16 13.10
CA ALA A 290 -22.28 8.60 12.89
C ALA A 290 -22.69 7.51 13.92
N GLY A 291 -21.88 7.24 14.94
CA GLY A 291 -22.22 6.37 16.06
C GLY A 291 -21.64 6.93 17.36
N ASP A 292 -22.49 7.08 18.37
CA ASP A 292 -22.08 7.46 19.72
C ASP A 292 -21.04 6.46 20.26
N ALA A 293 -19.98 6.99 20.87
CA ALA A 293 -18.97 6.16 21.54
C ALA A 293 -19.48 5.64 22.89
N ALA A 294 -20.48 6.30 23.49
CA ALA A 294 -21.11 5.84 24.72
C ALA A 294 -22.01 4.62 24.44
N GLY A 295 -21.73 3.50 25.10
CA GLY A 295 -22.55 2.28 24.99
C GLY A 295 -22.31 1.46 23.72
N ILE A 296 -21.21 1.67 23.00
CA ILE A 296 -20.82 0.82 21.86
C ILE A 296 -20.39 -0.57 22.34
N ASP A 297 -21.02 -1.63 21.82
CA ASP A 297 -20.61 -3.01 22.06
C ASP A 297 -19.74 -3.55 20.90
N GLU A 298 -19.19 -4.76 21.06
CA GLU A 298 -18.34 -5.40 20.04
C GLU A 298 -19.06 -5.51 18.69
N ASN A 299 -20.34 -5.92 18.71
CA ASN A 299 -21.11 -6.12 17.47
C ASN A 299 -21.32 -4.80 16.73
N ARG A 300 -21.69 -3.74 17.44
CA ARG A 300 -21.90 -2.43 16.85
C ARG A 300 -20.60 -1.83 16.32
N LEU A 301 -19.48 -2.03 17.02
CA LEU A 301 -18.17 -1.62 16.52
C LEU A 301 -17.81 -2.34 15.22
N LEU A 302 -18.03 -3.66 15.17
CA LEU A 302 -17.78 -4.46 13.97
C LEU A 302 -18.67 -4.04 12.81
N ASP A 303 -19.97 -3.87 13.04
CA ASP A 303 -20.92 -3.49 11.99
C ASP A 303 -20.61 -2.09 11.43
N LEU A 304 -20.27 -1.13 12.29
CA LEU A 304 -19.83 0.20 11.86
C LEU A 304 -18.54 0.12 11.04
N THR A 305 -17.57 -0.67 11.48
CA THR A 305 -16.29 -0.85 10.78
C THR A 305 -16.51 -1.47 9.40
N THR A 306 -17.33 -2.51 9.32
CA THR A 306 -17.67 -3.18 8.07
C THR A 306 -18.46 -2.26 7.13
N ALA A 307 -19.41 -1.48 7.65
CA ALA A 307 -20.15 -0.51 6.85
C ALA A 307 -19.24 0.59 6.27
N ILE A 308 -18.34 1.15 7.09
CA ILE A 308 -17.33 2.11 6.64
C ILE A 308 -16.46 1.45 5.56
N PHE A 309 -15.98 0.22 5.78
CA PHE A 309 -15.19 -0.50 4.80
C PHE A 309 -15.91 -0.65 3.46
N PHE A 310 -17.18 -1.07 3.44
CA PHE A 310 -17.93 -1.21 2.19
C PHE A 310 -18.11 0.10 1.46
N ARG A 311 -18.41 1.18 2.18
CA ARG A 311 -18.48 2.52 1.61
C ARG A 311 -17.15 2.92 0.97
N GLU A 312 -16.04 2.70 1.68
CA GLU A 312 -14.70 3.00 1.19
C GLU A 312 -14.33 2.18 -0.06
N ALA A 313 -14.62 0.88 -0.04
CA ALA A 313 -14.24 -0.05 -1.10
C ALA A 313 -15.09 0.15 -2.37
N LEU A 314 -16.41 0.37 -2.21
CA LEU A 314 -17.37 0.37 -3.32
C LEU A 314 -17.65 1.76 -3.87
N GLU A 315 -17.79 2.77 -3.01
CA GLU A 315 -18.14 4.14 -3.43
C GLU A 315 -16.90 5.00 -3.67
N SER A 316 -15.81 4.74 -2.92
CA SER A 316 -14.61 5.60 -2.92
C SER A 316 -13.35 4.89 -3.45
N GLY A 317 -13.49 3.78 -4.16
CA GLY A 317 -12.36 2.92 -4.54
C GLY A 317 -11.27 3.63 -5.35
N ARG A 318 -11.65 4.44 -6.36
CA ARG A 318 -10.69 5.22 -7.16
C ARG A 318 -9.98 6.27 -6.32
N GLU A 319 -10.73 7.02 -5.53
CA GLU A 319 -10.18 8.02 -4.62
C GLU A 319 -9.21 7.38 -3.62
N ASN A 320 -9.54 6.20 -3.11
CA ASN A 320 -8.67 5.45 -2.19
C ASN A 320 -7.37 5.00 -2.85
N ILE A 321 -7.37 4.63 -4.14
CA ILE A 321 -6.11 4.39 -4.88
C ILE A 321 -5.28 5.68 -4.96
N GLY A 322 -5.91 6.81 -5.29
CA GLY A 322 -5.25 8.12 -5.33
C GLY A 322 -4.65 8.49 -3.97
N TYR A 323 -5.44 8.38 -2.90
CA TYR A 323 -5.02 8.62 -1.53
C TYR A 323 -3.84 7.73 -1.12
N HIS A 324 -3.92 6.41 -1.32
CA HIS A 324 -2.82 5.51 -0.97
C HIS A 324 -1.57 5.73 -1.84
N SER A 325 -1.72 6.22 -3.07
CA SER A 325 -0.56 6.62 -3.90
C SER A 325 0.16 7.81 -3.27
N VAL A 326 -0.56 8.84 -2.87
CA VAL A 326 0.00 10.02 -2.19
C VAL A 326 0.59 9.64 -0.82
N TRP A 327 -0.11 8.79 -0.08
CA TRP A 327 0.34 8.23 1.19
C TRP A 327 1.69 7.53 1.06
N MET A 328 1.83 6.66 0.06
CA MET A 328 3.08 5.92 -0.18
C MET A 328 4.22 6.83 -0.65
N SER A 329 3.95 7.93 -1.35
CA SER A 329 4.96 8.91 -1.73
C SER A 329 5.73 9.50 -0.54
N ALA A 330 5.16 9.49 0.68
CA ALA A 330 5.87 9.95 1.87
C ALA A 330 7.07 9.06 2.26
N ALA A 331 7.16 7.84 1.71
CA ALA A 331 8.34 7.01 1.84
C ALA A 331 9.55 7.61 1.12
N GLN A 332 9.33 8.27 -0.03
CA GLN A 332 10.35 8.94 -0.84
C GLN A 332 10.45 10.44 -0.55
N ASP A 333 9.35 11.09 -0.16
CA ASP A 333 9.27 12.51 0.15
C ASP A 333 8.98 12.74 1.66
N PRO A 334 10.02 13.01 2.47
CA PRO A 334 9.85 13.26 3.89
C PRO A 334 8.90 14.41 4.25
N SER A 335 8.67 15.37 3.34
CA SER A 335 7.81 16.53 3.60
C SER A 335 6.33 16.15 3.79
N LEU A 336 5.92 15.00 3.25
CA LEU A 336 4.55 14.46 3.38
C LEU A 336 4.34 13.66 4.67
N ARG A 337 5.41 13.24 5.36
CA ARG A 337 5.32 12.39 6.56
C ARG A 337 4.50 12.99 7.70
N PRO A 338 4.56 14.31 8.00
CA PRO A 338 3.72 14.88 9.04
C PRO A 338 2.22 14.76 8.76
N ALA A 339 1.79 14.81 7.48
CA ALA A 339 0.40 14.65 7.09
C ALA A 339 -0.07 13.19 7.27
N VAL A 340 0.77 12.23 6.85
CA VAL A 340 0.54 10.80 7.06
C VAL A 340 0.49 10.48 8.56
N ALA A 341 1.47 10.94 9.33
CA ALA A 341 1.54 10.70 10.77
C ALA A 341 0.34 11.30 11.51
N SER A 342 -0.16 12.46 11.09
CA SER A 342 -1.42 13.02 11.61
C SER A 342 -2.59 12.08 11.43
N SER A 343 -2.76 11.61 10.20
CA SER A 343 -3.92 10.82 9.82
C SER A 343 -3.90 9.47 10.54
N LEU A 344 -2.71 8.87 10.65
CA LEU A 344 -2.48 7.68 11.46
C LEU A 344 -2.80 7.93 12.94
N LEU A 345 -2.36 9.07 13.51
CA LEU A 345 -2.55 9.36 14.92
C LEU A 345 -4.03 9.53 15.27
N ASP A 346 -4.80 10.21 14.41
CA ASP A 346 -6.23 10.38 14.60
C ASP A 346 -6.97 9.03 14.59
N LEU A 347 -6.61 8.16 13.65
CA LEU A 347 -7.17 6.80 13.55
C LEU A 347 -6.74 5.91 14.72
N GLN A 348 -5.46 5.93 15.10
CA GLN A 348 -4.93 5.18 16.25
C GLN A 348 -5.70 5.55 17.52
N ARG A 349 -5.88 6.86 17.79
CA ARG A 349 -6.64 7.35 18.94
C ARG A 349 -8.12 6.97 18.87
N ALA A 350 -8.73 7.04 17.70
CA ALA A 350 -10.13 6.66 17.53
C ALA A 350 -10.35 5.17 17.83
N TRP A 351 -9.46 4.30 17.32
CA TRP A 351 -9.47 2.88 17.61
C TRP A 351 -9.25 2.59 19.09
N SER A 352 -8.21 3.15 19.70
CA SER A 352 -7.91 2.94 21.12
C SER A 352 -9.08 3.33 22.02
N ARG A 353 -9.72 4.48 21.77
CA ARG A 353 -10.90 4.92 22.55
C ARG A 353 -12.10 3.98 22.39
N ARG A 354 -12.42 3.58 21.16
CA ARG A 354 -13.59 2.73 20.87
C ARG A 354 -13.42 1.32 21.43
N ILE A 355 -12.23 0.74 21.27
CA ILE A 355 -11.93 -0.59 21.83
C ILE A 355 -11.96 -0.53 23.36
N ALA A 356 -11.43 0.53 23.96
CA ALA A 356 -11.51 0.72 25.42
C ALA A 356 -12.95 0.88 25.92
N ALA A 357 -13.83 1.53 25.15
CA ALA A 357 -15.25 1.64 25.48
C ALA A 357 -15.97 0.27 25.44
N VAL A 358 -15.63 -0.60 24.47
CA VAL A 358 -16.20 -1.95 24.34
C VAL A 358 -15.79 -2.86 25.50
N TYR A 359 -14.48 -2.87 25.84
CA TYR A 359 -13.93 -3.84 26.81
C TYR A 359 -13.73 -3.27 28.22
N GLY A 360 -13.97 -1.98 28.44
CA GLY A 360 -13.83 -1.31 29.74
C GLY A 360 -12.38 -1.13 30.23
N ALA A 361 -11.39 -1.37 29.37
CA ALA A 361 -9.96 -1.25 29.68
C ALA A 361 -9.15 -0.82 28.46
N ALA A 362 -7.96 -0.24 28.68
CA ALA A 362 -7.06 0.11 27.58
C ALA A 362 -6.65 -1.15 26.80
N PRO A 363 -6.73 -1.14 25.45
CA PRO A 363 -6.34 -2.28 24.65
C PRO A 363 -4.82 -2.49 24.65
N SER A 364 -4.39 -3.72 24.32
CA SER A 364 -2.99 -3.97 23.96
C SER A 364 -2.54 -3.03 22.82
N PRO A 365 -1.31 -2.49 22.86
CA PRO A 365 -0.81 -1.54 21.84
C PRO A 365 -0.89 -2.07 20.40
N THR A 366 -0.91 -3.41 20.23
CA THR A 366 -0.99 -4.03 18.90
C THR A 366 -2.38 -4.00 18.30
N VAL A 367 -3.47 -3.96 19.09
CA VAL A 367 -4.83 -4.12 18.56
C VAL A 367 -5.25 -2.92 17.70
N PRO A 368 -5.13 -1.66 18.14
CA PRO A 368 -5.48 -0.51 17.31
C PRO A 368 -4.68 -0.47 16.00
N LEU A 369 -3.37 -0.76 16.07
CA LEU A 369 -2.50 -0.84 14.90
C LEU A 369 -2.95 -1.95 13.94
N ARG A 370 -3.27 -3.15 14.45
CA ARG A 370 -3.73 -4.27 13.62
C ARG A 370 -5.11 -4.03 13.03
N MET A 371 -6.01 -3.36 13.75
CA MET A 371 -7.32 -2.96 13.21
C MET A 371 -7.15 -2.01 12.03
N GLN A 372 -6.30 -0.99 12.20
CA GLN A 372 -5.97 -0.05 11.14
C GLN A 372 -5.30 -0.75 9.96
N ALA A 373 -4.32 -1.61 10.21
CA ALA A 373 -3.64 -2.38 9.18
C ALA A 373 -4.60 -3.31 8.43
N MET A 374 -5.44 -4.07 9.14
CA MET A 374 -6.43 -4.94 8.51
C MET A 374 -7.35 -4.13 7.59
N PHE A 375 -7.82 -2.97 8.05
CA PHE A 375 -8.64 -2.07 7.24
C PHE A 375 -7.91 -1.61 5.98
N THR A 376 -6.70 -1.10 6.11
CA THR A 376 -5.87 -0.62 5.00
C THR A 376 -5.54 -1.75 4.01
N GLY A 377 -5.12 -2.91 4.50
CA GLY A 377 -4.73 -4.04 3.67
C GLY A 377 -5.89 -4.59 2.84
N LYS A 378 -7.06 -4.77 3.47
CA LYS A 378 -8.29 -5.14 2.78
C LYS A 378 -8.70 -4.10 1.75
N LEU A 379 -8.55 -2.82 2.05
CA LEU A 379 -8.94 -1.75 1.15
C LEU A 379 -8.00 -1.68 -0.06
N VAL A 380 -6.70 -1.89 0.14
CA VAL A 380 -5.72 -2.04 -0.96
C VAL A 380 -6.07 -3.24 -1.83
N ARG A 381 -6.35 -4.42 -1.26
CA ARG A 381 -6.80 -5.59 -2.03
C ARG A 381 -8.08 -5.28 -2.81
N ALA A 382 -9.10 -4.75 -2.14
CA ALA A 382 -10.41 -4.48 -2.73
C ALA A 382 -10.35 -3.50 -3.90
N THR A 383 -9.51 -2.47 -3.80
CA THR A 383 -9.36 -1.45 -4.84
C THR A 383 -8.39 -1.85 -5.94
N ALA A 384 -7.30 -2.54 -5.61
CA ALA A 384 -6.27 -2.92 -6.58
C ALA A 384 -6.58 -4.21 -7.35
N ALA A 385 -7.39 -5.12 -6.80
CA ALA A 385 -7.75 -6.38 -7.45
C ALA A 385 -9.25 -6.47 -7.81
N ALA A 386 -10.07 -5.46 -7.46
CA ALA A 386 -11.53 -5.52 -7.45
C ALA A 386 -12.06 -6.66 -6.55
N ALA A 387 -12.47 -6.31 -5.31
CA ALA A 387 -12.95 -7.29 -4.34
C ALA A 387 -14.04 -8.21 -4.92
N GLY A 388 -13.82 -9.51 -4.83
CA GLY A 388 -14.87 -10.50 -5.10
C GLY A 388 -15.87 -10.56 -3.95
N LEU A 389 -17.04 -11.16 -4.20
CA LEU A 389 -18.07 -11.36 -3.17
C LEU A 389 -17.54 -12.13 -1.94
N ALA A 390 -16.64 -13.09 -2.16
CA ALA A 390 -15.99 -13.85 -1.09
C ALA A 390 -15.06 -12.98 -0.23
N ASP A 391 -14.40 -11.98 -0.80
CA ASP A 391 -13.56 -11.05 -0.02
C ASP A 391 -14.42 -10.15 0.86
N LEU A 392 -15.55 -9.68 0.32
CA LEU A 392 -16.48 -8.81 1.02
C LEU A 392 -17.23 -9.51 2.16
N SER A 393 -17.60 -10.78 1.99
CA SER A 393 -18.40 -11.51 3.00
C SER A 393 -17.62 -11.79 4.29
N ARG A 394 -16.28 -11.83 4.25
CA ARG A 394 -15.42 -12.15 5.40
C ARG A 394 -14.97 -10.94 6.21
N VAL A 395 -15.13 -9.73 5.67
CA VAL A 395 -14.64 -8.47 6.26
C VAL A 395 -14.95 -8.36 7.75
N ARG A 396 -16.21 -8.63 8.13
CA ARG A 396 -16.65 -8.55 9.53
C ARG A 396 -15.93 -9.57 10.42
N GLY A 397 -15.80 -10.81 9.95
CA GLY A 397 -15.13 -11.88 10.68
C GLY A 397 -13.65 -11.60 10.91
N ASP A 398 -12.98 -11.04 9.91
CA ASP A 398 -11.56 -10.70 10.01
C ASP A 398 -11.30 -9.56 11.00
N PHE A 399 -12.16 -8.54 11.04
CA PHE A 399 -12.10 -7.51 12.08
C PHE A 399 -12.39 -8.07 13.48
N ALA A 400 -13.33 -9.00 13.60
CA ALA A 400 -13.63 -9.66 14.87
C ALA A 400 -12.45 -10.48 15.39
N ALA A 401 -11.74 -11.19 14.50
CA ALA A 401 -10.54 -11.94 14.86
C ALA A 401 -9.45 -11.01 15.42
N VAL A 402 -9.20 -9.87 14.80
CA VAL A 402 -8.21 -8.89 15.28
C VAL A 402 -8.59 -8.31 16.65
N LEU A 403 -9.87 -7.96 16.87
CA LEU A 403 -10.34 -7.44 18.16
C LEU A 403 -10.14 -8.47 19.28
N ARG A 404 -10.52 -9.73 19.03
CA ARG A 404 -10.48 -10.80 20.03
C ARG A 404 -9.06 -11.26 20.36
N ASP A 405 -8.15 -11.28 19.38
CA ASP A 405 -6.76 -11.70 19.57
C ASP A 405 -6.01 -10.84 20.61
N GLY A 406 -6.40 -9.58 20.82
CA GLY A 406 -5.74 -8.72 21.81
C GLY A 406 -6.60 -8.23 22.97
N ALA A 407 -7.84 -8.71 23.10
CA ALA A 407 -8.67 -8.51 24.31
C ALA A 407 -8.29 -9.47 25.46
N GLY A 408 -7.33 -10.39 25.24
CA GLY A 408 -7.02 -11.47 26.19
C GLY A 408 -8.09 -12.55 26.11
N GLY A 409 -7.77 -13.66 25.46
CA GLY A 409 -8.71 -14.72 25.08
C GLY A 409 -9.72 -15.10 26.17
N LYS A 410 -10.94 -14.61 26.02
CA LYS A 410 -12.16 -15.35 26.35
C LYS A 410 -13.06 -15.25 25.12
N ALA A 411 -12.95 -16.23 24.24
CA ALA A 411 -14.09 -16.56 23.39
C ALA A 411 -15.24 -17.02 24.31
N PRO A 412 -16.51 -16.68 24.00
CA PRO A 412 -17.65 -17.26 24.71
C PRO A 412 -17.71 -18.79 24.55
#